data_AF-A0A845W7B3-F1
#
_entry.id   AF-A0A845W7B3-F1
#
_cell.length_a   1.000
_cell.length_b   1.000
_cell.length_c   1.000
_cell.angle_alpha   90.00
_cell.angle_beta   90.00
_cell.angle_gamma   90.00
#
_symmetry.space_group_name_H-M   'P 1'
#
loop_
_entity.id
_entity.type
_entity.pdbx_description
1 polymer ?
#
loop_
_entity_poly.entity_id
_entity_poly.type
_entity_poly.pdbx_seq_one_letter_code
_entity_poly.pdbx_strand_id
1 'polypeptide(L)'
;MVSRAKTVDGITVTHNYTTKKGAIPNPATYVIELGSRISANDTGALIRLYSDYPFPNRQAEGGPKDDFEWDALRFLRKYPTQSFFRQEQIQGRSSFRYAEAIIMESSCIACHNSHPDSPKMDWKVGDVRGVLKIIQPLDKFVGHTQMGLRSTFITLGGLSVLALSGLILVIGRLRQIAKELTRRVTERTAELAEANQDLEKSNQIISQIFGRYLIFGRYLSKEVVDNLLEKPWGGDKRPVTLDIS
;
A
#
# COMPACT_ATOMS: atom_id res chain seq x y z
N MET A 1 -23.78 -37.97 -9.46
CA MET A 1 -22.74 -38.14 -10.51
C MET A 1 -22.46 -39.60 -10.83
N VAL A 2 -22.08 -40.43 -9.84
CA VAL A 2 -21.79 -41.87 -10.05
C VAL A 2 -22.96 -42.62 -10.68
N SER A 3 -24.19 -42.40 -10.22
CA SER A 3 -25.38 -43.07 -10.76
C SER A 3 -25.60 -42.79 -12.24
N ARG A 4 -25.24 -41.59 -12.73
CA ARG A 4 -25.31 -41.23 -14.16
C ARG A 4 -24.15 -41.84 -14.97
N ALA A 5 -22.95 -41.90 -14.41
CA ALA A 5 -21.81 -42.49 -15.10
C ALA A 5 -21.99 -44.01 -15.31
N LYS A 6 -22.63 -44.70 -14.36
CA LYS A 6 -22.92 -46.14 -14.46
C LYS A 6 -23.91 -46.51 -15.56
N THR A 7 -24.68 -45.57 -16.11
CA THR A 7 -25.63 -45.84 -17.22
C THR A 7 -24.98 -45.72 -18.59
N VAL A 8 -23.70 -45.36 -18.67
CA VAL A 8 -22.97 -45.22 -19.94
C VAL A 8 -22.12 -46.46 -20.16
N ASP A 9 -22.35 -47.13 -21.29
CA ASP A 9 -21.60 -48.33 -21.66
C ASP A 9 -20.09 -48.04 -21.79
N GLY A 10 -19.28 -48.95 -21.26
CA GLY A 10 -17.83 -48.83 -21.27
C GLY A 10 -17.23 -47.91 -20.20
N ILE A 11 -18.04 -47.25 -19.36
CA ILE A 11 -17.57 -46.45 -18.23
C ILE A 11 -17.64 -47.25 -16.93
N THR A 12 -16.51 -47.33 -16.21
CA THR A 12 -16.45 -47.95 -14.88
C THR A 12 -15.98 -46.94 -13.84
N VAL A 13 -16.75 -46.75 -12.76
CA VAL A 13 -16.33 -45.90 -11.64
C VAL A 13 -15.59 -46.75 -10.60
N THR A 14 -14.31 -46.48 -10.37
CA THR A 14 -13.50 -47.26 -9.42
C THR A 14 -12.33 -46.45 -8.85
N HIS A 15 -11.73 -46.91 -7.75
CA HIS A 15 -10.53 -46.30 -7.19
C HIS A 15 -9.27 -46.62 -8.01
N ASN A 16 -9.21 -47.77 -8.69
CA ASN A 16 -8.08 -48.20 -9.53
C ASN A 16 -8.30 -47.88 -11.02
N TYR A 17 -8.81 -46.69 -11.30
CA TYR A 17 -9.25 -46.33 -12.65
C TYR A 17 -8.09 -46.23 -13.66
N THR A 18 -6.87 -45.95 -13.20
CA THR A 18 -5.67 -45.84 -14.05
C THR A 18 -5.27 -47.15 -14.71
N THR A 19 -5.68 -48.30 -14.16
CA THR A 19 -5.32 -49.63 -14.69
C THR A 19 -6.44 -50.27 -15.51
N LYS A 20 -7.60 -49.59 -15.68
CA LYS A 20 -8.78 -50.13 -16.37
C LYS A 20 -9.21 -49.20 -17.49
N LYS A 21 -9.23 -49.71 -18.73
CA LYS A 21 -9.69 -48.95 -19.90
C LYS A 21 -11.14 -48.49 -19.70
N GLY A 22 -11.41 -47.22 -19.97
CA GLY A 22 -12.74 -46.61 -19.80
C GLY A 22 -13.13 -46.32 -18.34
N ALA A 23 -12.24 -46.55 -17.38
CA ALA A 23 -12.53 -46.27 -15.99
C ALA A 23 -12.29 -44.79 -15.61
N ILE A 24 -13.12 -44.28 -14.70
CA ILE A 24 -12.99 -42.96 -14.09
C ILE A 24 -12.87 -43.08 -12.57
N PRO A 25 -12.21 -42.12 -11.89
CA PRO A 25 -12.08 -42.17 -10.44
C PRO A 25 -13.44 -42.07 -9.75
N ASN A 26 -13.59 -42.78 -8.64
CA ASN A 26 -14.71 -42.53 -7.73
C ASN A 26 -14.59 -41.13 -7.08
N PRO A 27 -15.67 -40.58 -6.49
CA PRO A 27 -15.66 -39.22 -5.95
C PRO A 27 -14.55 -38.95 -4.93
N ALA A 28 -14.30 -39.89 -4.01
CA ALA A 28 -13.26 -39.72 -3.00
C ALA A 28 -11.85 -39.74 -3.61
N THR A 29 -11.60 -40.61 -4.60
CA THR A 29 -10.33 -40.62 -5.35
C THR A 29 -10.11 -39.32 -6.09
N TYR A 30 -11.14 -38.82 -6.79
CA TYR A 30 -11.04 -37.55 -7.51
C TYR A 30 -10.66 -36.39 -6.58
N VAL A 31 -11.36 -36.24 -5.43
CA VAL A 31 -11.07 -35.16 -4.47
C VAL A 31 -9.67 -35.27 -3.89
N ILE A 32 -9.21 -36.48 -3.57
CA ILE A 32 -7.87 -36.71 -3.02
C ILE A 32 -6.78 -36.38 -4.04
N GLU A 33 -6.94 -36.79 -5.29
CA GLU A 33 -5.97 -36.46 -6.33
C GLU A 33 -5.95 -34.97 -6.67
N LEU A 34 -7.12 -34.34 -6.74
CA LEU A 34 -7.22 -32.89 -6.92
C LEU A 34 -6.54 -32.16 -5.76
N GLY A 35 -6.84 -32.57 -4.52
CA GLY A 35 -6.21 -32.03 -3.32
C GLY A 35 -4.69 -32.21 -3.34
N SER A 36 -4.20 -33.37 -3.77
CA SER A 36 -2.76 -33.63 -3.93
C SER A 36 -2.13 -32.72 -4.98
N ARG A 37 -2.80 -32.45 -6.11
CA ARG A 37 -2.31 -31.53 -7.16
C ARG A 37 -2.28 -30.08 -6.67
N ILE A 38 -3.31 -29.64 -5.94
CA ILE A 38 -3.34 -28.30 -5.34
C ILE A 38 -2.22 -28.17 -4.30
N SER A 39 -2.00 -29.21 -3.50
CA SER A 39 -0.97 -29.24 -2.46
C SER A 39 0.45 -29.28 -3.02
N ALA A 40 0.62 -29.85 -4.21
CA ALA A 40 1.90 -29.87 -4.92
C ALA A 40 2.24 -28.52 -5.60
N ASN A 41 1.25 -27.63 -5.79
CA ASN A 41 1.50 -26.29 -6.32
C ASN A 41 2.07 -25.36 -5.22
N ASP A 42 2.73 -24.29 -5.66
CA ASP A 42 3.43 -23.31 -4.80
C ASP A 42 2.52 -22.54 -3.81
N THR A 43 1.23 -22.82 -3.70
CA THR A 43 0.33 -22.14 -2.74
C THR A 43 0.68 -22.47 -1.28
N GLY A 44 1.28 -23.65 -1.04
CA GLY A 44 1.54 -24.18 0.29
C GLY A 44 0.28 -24.67 1.01
N ALA A 45 -0.90 -24.61 0.37
CA ALA A 45 -2.14 -25.10 0.93
C ALA A 45 -2.17 -26.63 0.90
N LEU A 46 -2.45 -27.29 2.02
CA LEU A 46 -2.58 -28.74 2.07
C LEU A 46 -4.05 -29.15 2.16
N ILE A 47 -4.53 -29.91 1.18
CA ILE A 47 -5.91 -30.39 1.13
C ILE A 47 -5.91 -31.90 1.39
N ARG A 48 -6.78 -32.34 2.31
CA ARG A 48 -6.86 -33.75 2.70
C ARG A 48 -8.30 -34.14 3.00
N LEU A 49 -8.71 -35.28 2.47
CA LEU A 49 -9.95 -35.96 2.83
C LEU A 49 -9.60 -37.13 3.74
N TYR A 50 -10.30 -37.26 4.86
CA TYR A 50 -10.11 -38.38 5.79
C TYR A 50 -11.43 -38.81 6.43
N SER A 51 -11.42 -39.98 7.06
CA SER A 51 -12.55 -40.57 7.77
C SER A 51 -12.04 -41.56 8.81
N ASP A 52 -12.73 -41.72 9.92
CA ASP A 52 -12.53 -42.81 10.87
C ASP A 52 -13.07 -44.17 10.37
N TYR A 53 -13.74 -44.18 9.22
CA TYR A 53 -14.10 -45.38 8.46
C TYR A 53 -13.44 -45.35 7.07
N PRO A 54 -12.11 -45.46 6.96
CA PRO A 54 -11.45 -45.51 5.66
C PRO A 54 -11.75 -46.84 4.95
N PHE A 55 -11.83 -46.83 3.62
CA PHE A 55 -11.91 -48.08 2.85
C PHE A 55 -10.62 -48.91 3.04
N PRO A 56 -10.68 -50.25 2.89
CA PRO A 56 -9.53 -51.14 3.07
C PRO A 56 -8.27 -50.70 2.32
N ASN A 57 -8.43 -50.25 1.08
CA ASN A 57 -7.33 -49.78 0.22
C ASN A 57 -6.71 -48.44 0.67
N ARG A 58 -7.24 -47.81 1.72
CA ARG A 58 -6.77 -46.53 2.27
C ARG A 58 -6.59 -46.54 3.78
N GLN A 59 -6.45 -47.71 4.41
CA GLN A 59 -6.32 -47.78 5.87
C GLN A 59 -5.09 -47.03 6.39
N ALA A 60 -3.97 -47.06 5.66
CA ALA A 60 -2.73 -46.43 6.08
C ALA A 60 -2.83 -44.90 6.12
N GLU A 61 -3.57 -44.29 5.19
CA GLU A 61 -3.57 -42.85 4.95
C GLU A 61 -4.94 -42.20 5.06
N GLY A 62 -6.04 -42.95 5.14
CA GLY A 62 -7.41 -42.43 5.13
C GLY A 62 -7.97 -42.04 6.49
N GLY A 63 -7.31 -42.46 7.58
CA GLY A 63 -7.70 -42.15 8.96
C GLY A 63 -7.28 -40.76 9.46
N PRO A 64 -7.83 -40.32 10.60
CA PRO A 64 -7.34 -39.15 11.34
C PRO A 64 -5.87 -39.30 11.74
N LYS A 65 -5.10 -38.21 11.72
CA LYS A 65 -3.64 -38.18 11.97
C LYS A 65 -3.22 -37.37 13.18
N ASP A 66 -4.08 -36.50 13.68
CA ASP A 66 -3.81 -35.64 14.83
C ASP A 66 -5.08 -35.27 15.59
N ASP A 67 -4.91 -34.58 16.72
CA ASP A 67 -6.01 -34.19 17.60
C ASP A 67 -7.00 -33.25 16.91
N PHE A 68 -6.52 -32.36 16.05
CA PHE A 68 -7.41 -31.50 15.25
C PHE A 68 -8.34 -32.34 14.38
N GLU A 69 -7.84 -33.37 13.70
CA GLU A 69 -8.66 -34.23 12.85
C GLU A 69 -9.69 -35.03 13.66
N TRP A 70 -9.31 -35.52 14.84
CA TRP A 70 -10.25 -36.19 15.76
C TRP A 70 -11.32 -35.26 16.31
N ASP A 71 -10.94 -34.06 16.74
CA ASP A 71 -11.86 -33.05 17.24
C ASP A 71 -12.81 -32.54 16.16
N ALA A 72 -12.29 -32.33 14.94
CA ALA A 72 -13.10 -31.93 13.80
C ALA A 72 -14.18 -32.99 13.51
N LEU A 73 -13.84 -34.28 13.49
CA LEU A 73 -14.83 -35.36 13.35
C LEU A 73 -15.89 -35.33 14.45
N ARG A 74 -15.48 -35.20 15.72
CA ARG A 74 -16.42 -35.13 16.85
C ARG A 74 -17.35 -33.92 16.75
N PHE A 75 -16.81 -32.75 16.44
CA PHE A 75 -17.56 -31.52 16.32
C PHE A 75 -18.54 -31.56 15.14
N LEU A 76 -18.06 -31.94 13.96
CA LEU A 76 -18.84 -31.96 12.73
C LEU A 76 -19.95 -33.02 12.77
N ARG A 77 -19.79 -34.11 13.52
CA ARG A 77 -20.89 -35.05 13.77
C ARG A 77 -22.04 -34.45 14.55
N LYS A 78 -21.75 -33.53 15.47
CA LYS A 78 -22.76 -32.84 16.26
C LYS A 78 -23.36 -31.64 15.50
N TYR A 79 -22.53 -30.97 14.69
CA TYR A 79 -22.90 -29.76 13.96
C TYR A 79 -22.48 -29.85 12.48
N PRO A 80 -23.13 -30.71 11.67
CA PRO A 80 -22.66 -31.04 10.32
C PRO A 80 -22.74 -29.88 9.32
N THR A 81 -23.53 -28.84 9.60
CA THR A 81 -23.66 -27.64 8.77
C THR A 81 -22.69 -26.52 9.16
N GLN A 82 -21.90 -26.71 10.23
CA GLN A 82 -20.91 -25.74 10.68
C GLN A 82 -19.52 -26.15 10.21
N SER A 83 -18.61 -25.18 10.16
CA SER A 83 -17.20 -25.41 9.87
C SER A 83 -16.40 -25.50 11.16
N PHE A 84 -15.36 -26.34 11.18
CA PHE A 84 -14.42 -26.43 12.28
C PHE A 84 -13.08 -25.82 11.87
N PHE A 85 -12.53 -24.92 12.67
CA PHE A 85 -11.28 -24.26 12.34
C PHE A 85 -10.42 -23.93 13.55
N ARG A 86 -9.11 -23.85 13.35
CA ARG A 86 -8.12 -23.41 14.35
C ARG A 86 -6.93 -22.76 13.69
N GLN A 87 -6.28 -21.85 14.41
CA GLN A 87 -4.95 -21.37 14.09
C GLN A 87 -3.93 -22.07 15.00
N GLU A 88 -2.94 -22.72 14.40
CA GLU A 88 -1.94 -23.51 15.11
C GLU A 88 -0.56 -23.41 14.41
N GLN A 89 0.52 -23.73 15.14
CA GLN A 89 1.84 -23.87 14.55
C GLN A 89 2.00 -25.27 13.96
N ILE A 90 2.23 -25.36 12.66
CA ILE A 90 2.45 -26.64 11.95
C ILE A 90 3.83 -26.58 11.32
N GLN A 91 4.72 -27.49 11.71
CA GLN A 91 6.11 -27.54 11.23
C GLN A 91 6.84 -26.17 11.35
N GLY A 92 6.59 -25.46 12.46
CA GLY A 92 7.18 -24.14 12.72
C GLY A 92 6.53 -22.96 11.99
N ARG A 93 5.48 -23.20 11.19
CA ARG A 93 4.78 -22.18 10.39
C ARG A 93 3.40 -21.90 10.98
N SER A 94 3.03 -20.62 11.08
CA SER A 94 1.67 -20.27 11.53
C SER A 94 0.68 -20.63 10.46
N SER A 95 -0.29 -21.47 10.79
CA SER A 95 -1.19 -22.06 9.81
C SER A 95 -2.63 -21.99 10.29
N PHE A 96 -3.54 -21.70 9.36
CA PHE A 96 -4.97 -21.83 9.57
C PHE A 96 -5.43 -23.20 9.07
N ARG A 97 -6.05 -23.98 9.95
CA ARG A 97 -6.66 -25.27 9.61
C ARG A 97 -8.16 -25.11 9.57
N TYR A 98 -8.78 -25.52 8.47
CA TYR A 98 -10.21 -25.45 8.22
C TYR A 98 -10.73 -26.84 7.85
N ALA A 99 -11.93 -27.19 8.32
CA ALA A 99 -12.53 -28.49 8.11
C ALA A 99 -14.05 -28.41 7.92
N GLU A 100 -14.55 -29.17 6.95
CA GLU A 100 -15.98 -29.33 6.65
C GLU A 100 -16.40 -30.79 6.61
N ALA A 101 -17.65 -31.05 6.98
CA ALA A 101 -18.24 -32.38 6.98
C ALA A 101 -18.49 -32.88 5.55
N ILE A 102 -18.19 -34.15 5.29
CA ILE A 102 -18.69 -34.86 4.12
C ILE A 102 -19.96 -35.58 4.54
N ILE A 103 -21.10 -35.02 4.16
CA ILE A 103 -22.43 -35.50 4.57
C ILE A 103 -22.92 -36.59 3.61
N MET A 104 -23.46 -37.66 4.17
CA MET A 104 -24.11 -38.73 3.41
C MET A 104 -25.46 -38.26 2.88
N GLU A 105 -25.55 -38.13 1.56
CA GLU A 105 -26.81 -37.93 0.84
C GLU A 105 -27.40 -39.26 0.39
N SER A 106 -28.67 -39.25 -0.05
CA SER A 106 -29.35 -40.44 -0.59
C SER A 106 -28.56 -41.13 -1.70
N SER A 107 -27.89 -40.35 -2.56
CA SER A 107 -27.07 -40.88 -3.65
C SER A 107 -25.78 -41.55 -3.18
N CYS A 108 -25.21 -41.12 -2.06
CA CYS A 108 -24.01 -41.69 -1.46
C CYS A 108 -24.33 -43.06 -0.85
N ILE A 109 -25.42 -43.13 -0.08
CA ILE A 109 -25.83 -44.32 0.66
C ILE A 109 -26.07 -45.51 -0.26
N ALA A 110 -26.63 -45.28 -1.45
CA ALA A 110 -26.92 -46.32 -2.44
C ALA A 110 -25.72 -47.19 -2.81
N CYS A 111 -24.49 -46.64 -2.79
CA CYS A 111 -23.27 -47.43 -2.99
C CYS A 111 -22.58 -47.76 -1.67
N HIS A 112 -22.53 -46.84 -0.70
CA HIS A 112 -21.81 -47.07 0.55
C HIS A 112 -22.41 -48.16 1.44
N ASN A 113 -23.72 -48.43 1.34
CA ASN A 113 -24.38 -49.50 2.11
C ASN A 113 -24.43 -50.85 1.38
N SER A 114 -23.92 -50.92 0.13
CA SER A 114 -23.97 -52.14 -0.68
C SER A 114 -22.61 -52.57 -1.22
N HIS A 115 -21.58 -51.71 -1.17
CA HIS A 115 -20.27 -51.98 -1.73
C HIS A 115 -19.49 -52.96 -0.85
N PRO A 116 -19.01 -54.13 -1.35
CA PRO A 116 -18.37 -55.17 -0.53
C PRO A 116 -17.27 -54.66 0.41
N ASP A 117 -16.43 -53.75 -0.07
CA ASP A 117 -15.33 -53.18 0.71
C ASP A 117 -15.72 -52.00 1.62
N SER A 118 -17.01 -51.70 1.77
CA SER A 118 -17.41 -50.56 2.60
C SER A 118 -17.18 -50.89 4.09
N PRO A 119 -16.44 -50.04 4.83
CA PRO A 119 -16.13 -50.27 6.24
C PRO A 119 -17.33 -50.11 7.18
N LYS A 120 -18.43 -49.53 6.68
CA LYS A 120 -19.70 -49.31 7.40
C LYS A 120 -20.84 -49.33 6.38
N MET A 121 -21.92 -50.04 6.69
CA MET A 121 -23.02 -50.35 5.74
C MET A 121 -24.41 -49.86 6.19
N ASP A 122 -24.49 -49.21 7.33
CA ASP A 122 -25.72 -48.71 7.95
C ASP A 122 -25.77 -47.17 7.94
N TRP A 123 -25.17 -46.54 6.91
CA TRP A 123 -25.22 -45.08 6.75
C TRP A 123 -26.65 -44.60 6.51
N LYS A 124 -26.99 -43.46 7.11
CA LYS A 124 -28.25 -42.74 6.95
C LYS A 124 -28.01 -41.37 6.32
N VAL A 125 -29.07 -40.79 5.77
CA VAL A 125 -29.00 -39.43 5.22
C VAL A 125 -28.71 -38.46 6.36
N GLY A 126 -27.71 -37.61 6.17
CA GLY A 126 -27.24 -36.67 7.20
C GLY A 126 -26.05 -37.16 8.02
N ASP A 127 -25.67 -38.44 7.91
CA ASP A 127 -24.48 -38.93 8.61
C ASP A 127 -23.20 -38.28 8.08
N VAL A 128 -22.24 -38.00 8.96
CA VAL A 128 -20.92 -37.51 8.58
C VAL A 128 -20.02 -38.69 8.22
N ARG A 129 -19.73 -38.84 6.92
CA ARG A 129 -18.88 -39.91 6.36
C ARG A 129 -17.41 -39.68 6.63
N GLY A 130 -17.00 -38.43 6.69
CA GLY A 130 -15.61 -38.01 6.77
C GLY A 130 -15.52 -36.49 6.77
N VAL A 131 -14.31 -35.98 6.61
CA VAL A 131 -14.01 -34.56 6.68
C VAL A 131 -13.09 -34.18 5.52
N LEU A 132 -13.38 -33.04 4.90
CA LEU A 132 -12.47 -32.35 4.02
C LEU A 132 -11.74 -31.27 4.82
N LYS A 133 -10.43 -31.36 4.91
CA LYS A 133 -9.57 -30.40 5.62
C LYS A 133 -8.70 -29.63 4.63
N ILE A 134 -8.51 -28.35 4.93
CA ILE A 134 -7.56 -27.45 4.29
C ILE A 134 -6.63 -26.90 5.36
N ILE A 135 -5.33 -26.90 5.11
CA ILE A 135 -4.33 -26.18 5.90
C ILE A 135 -3.75 -25.08 5.02
N GLN A 136 -3.86 -23.84 5.46
CA GLN A 136 -3.30 -22.69 4.78
C GLN A 136 -2.22 -22.05 5.65
N PRO A 137 -0.93 -22.12 5.27
CA PRO A 137 0.12 -21.35 5.92
C PRO A 137 -0.14 -19.85 5.77
N LEU A 138 0.04 -19.12 6.87
CA LEU A 138 -0.15 -17.67 6.95
C LEU A 138 1.12 -16.89 6.57
N ASP A 139 2.26 -17.57 6.40
CA ASP A 139 3.55 -16.90 6.20
C ASP A 139 3.62 -16.12 4.89
N LYS A 140 2.87 -16.53 3.85
CA LYS A 140 2.75 -15.73 2.63
C LYS A 140 2.05 -14.40 2.90
N PHE A 141 1.01 -14.40 3.72
CA PHE A 141 0.33 -13.17 4.13
C PHE A 141 1.26 -12.29 4.96
N VAL A 142 1.97 -12.87 5.94
CA VAL A 142 2.87 -12.12 6.83
C VAL A 142 4.13 -11.61 6.11
N GLY A 143 4.73 -12.41 5.22
CA GLY A 143 5.94 -12.06 4.49
C GLY A 143 5.73 -10.89 3.54
N HIS A 144 4.59 -10.82 2.85
CA HIS A 144 4.24 -9.66 2.04
C HIS A 144 4.04 -8.40 2.89
N THR A 145 3.47 -8.53 4.10
CA THR A 145 3.32 -7.39 5.01
C THR A 145 4.67 -6.86 5.49
N GLN A 146 5.60 -7.72 5.90
CA GLN A 146 6.90 -7.29 6.43
C GLN A 146 7.78 -6.64 5.35
N MET A 147 7.81 -7.20 4.13
CA MET A 147 8.55 -6.59 3.01
C MET A 147 7.93 -5.27 2.57
N GLY A 148 6.59 -5.20 2.50
CA GLY A 148 5.88 -3.97 2.18
C GLY A 148 6.18 -2.86 3.19
N LEU A 149 6.07 -3.15 4.49
CA LEU A 149 6.37 -2.19 5.55
C LEU A 149 7.82 -1.68 5.48
N ARG A 150 8.80 -2.57 5.27
CA ARG A 150 10.20 -2.15 5.13
C ARG A 150 10.40 -1.23 3.92
N SER A 151 9.80 -1.56 2.77
CA SER A 151 9.86 -0.70 1.58
C SER A 151 9.21 0.67 1.84
N THR A 152 8.05 0.70 2.49
CA THR A 152 7.37 1.94 2.89
C THR A 152 8.23 2.79 3.82
N PHE A 153 8.90 2.19 4.81
CA PHE A 153 9.81 2.94 5.69
C PHE A 153 11.01 3.50 4.94
N ILE A 154 11.58 2.76 3.99
CA ILE A 154 12.71 3.22 3.17
C ILE A 154 12.28 4.40 2.27
N THR A 155 11.14 4.29 1.59
CA THR A 155 10.66 5.35 0.69
C THR A 155 10.26 6.61 1.47
N LEU A 156 9.53 6.45 2.57
CA LEU A 156 9.14 7.57 3.43
C LEU A 156 10.36 8.24 4.08
N GLY A 157 11.32 7.44 4.54
CA GLY A 157 12.60 7.93 5.06
C GLY A 157 13.39 8.72 4.01
N GLY A 158 13.50 8.17 2.79
CA GLY A 158 14.16 8.85 1.67
C GLY A 158 13.51 10.18 1.30
N LEU A 159 12.17 10.23 1.21
CA LEU A 159 11.41 11.46 0.95
C LEU A 159 11.60 12.50 2.06
N SER A 160 11.62 12.06 3.32
CA SER A 160 11.83 12.95 4.47
C SER A 160 13.22 13.57 4.45
N VAL A 161 14.26 12.79 4.14
CA VAL A 161 15.64 13.29 4.01
C VAL A 161 15.74 14.29 2.85
N LEU A 162 15.13 13.99 1.70
CA LEU A 162 15.11 14.91 0.56
C LEU A 162 14.41 16.22 0.90
N ALA A 163 13.24 16.16 1.55
CA ALA A 163 12.50 17.35 1.99
C ALA A 163 13.32 18.21 2.97
N LEU A 164 13.93 17.59 3.97
CA LEU A 164 14.79 18.28 4.94
C LEU A 164 16.02 18.91 4.26
N SER A 165 16.66 18.18 3.34
CA SER A 165 17.81 18.72 2.60
C SER A 165 17.43 19.93 1.75
N GLY A 166 16.28 19.88 1.06
CA GLY A 166 15.73 21.02 0.32
C GLY A 166 15.43 22.21 1.23
N LEU A 167 14.82 21.97 2.40
CA LEU A 167 14.53 23.03 3.36
C LEU A 167 15.81 23.70 3.89
N ILE A 168 16.84 22.92 4.22
CA ILE A 168 18.14 23.43 4.67
C ILE A 168 18.78 24.30 3.57
N LEU A 169 18.75 23.84 2.32
CA LEU A 169 19.28 24.60 1.19
C LEU A 169 18.54 25.92 0.97
N VAL A 170 17.21 25.92 1.04
CA VAL A 170 16.38 27.13 0.88
C VAL A 170 16.64 28.11 2.01
N ILE A 171 16.64 27.66 3.27
CA ILE A 171 16.94 28.53 4.42
C ILE A 171 18.36 29.10 4.31
N GLY A 172 19.34 28.27 3.92
CA GLY A 172 20.71 28.72 3.66
C GLY A 172 20.76 29.82 2.61
N ARG A 173 20.02 29.66 1.50
CA ARG A 173 19.96 30.65 0.42
C ARG A 173 19.28 31.94 0.85
N LEU A 174 18.17 31.85 1.59
CA LEU A 174 17.46 33.01 2.14
C LEU A 174 18.34 33.81 3.10
N ARG A 175 19.10 33.15 3.97
CA ARG A 175 20.04 33.82 4.88
C ARG A 175 21.14 34.58 4.13
N GLN A 176 21.66 34.01 3.03
CA GLN A 176 22.64 34.69 2.19
C GLN A 176 22.05 35.94 1.53
N ILE A 177 20.86 35.83 0.95
CA ILE A 177 20.16 36.96 0.31
C ILE A 177 19.85 38.05 1.32
N ALA A 178 19.33 37.69 2.51
CA ALA A 178 19.04 38.65 3.56
C ALA A 178 20.30 39.42 4.00
N LYS A 179 21.44 38.72 4.15
CA LYS A 179 22.71 39.37 4.51
C LYS A 179 23.18 40.36 3.45
N GLU A 180 23.08 40.00 2.18
CA GLU A 180 23.45 40.88 1.07
C GLU A 180 22.50 42.08 0.95
N LEU A 181 21.20 41.87 1.14
CA LEU A 181 20.21 42.95 1.13
C LEU A 181 20.46 43.95 2.26
N THR A 182 20.69 43.46 3.49
CA THR A 182 21.02 44.33 4.63
C THR A 182 22.27 45.15 4.35
N ARG A 183 23.32 44.53 3.78
CA ARG A 183 24.57 45.23 3.38
C ARG A 183 24.29 46.36 2.38
N ARG A 184 23.52 46.08 1.32
CA ARG A 184 23.16 47.08 0.30
C ARG A 184 22.32 48.21 0.87
N VAL A 185 21.36 47.91 1.74
CA VAL A 185 20.54 48.93 2.41
C VAL A 185 21.44 49.82 3.25
N THR A 186 22.35 49.24 4.06
CA THR A 186 23.27 50.03 4.89
C THR A 186 24.19 50.93 4.06
N GLU A 187 24.72 50.44 2.95
CA GLU A 187 25.56 51.23 2.03
C GLU A 187 24.77 52.40 1.42
N ARG A 188 23.57 52.15 0.90
CA ARG A 188 22.74 53.20 0.30
C ARG A 188 22.29 54.22 1.33
N THR A 189 21.93 53.80 2.55
CA THR A 189 21.58 54.75 3.62
C THR A 189 22.75 55.64 4.01
N ALA A 190 23.99 55.12 3.99
CA ALA A 190 25.18 55.92 4.24
C ALA A 190 25.45 56.92 3.10
N GLU A 191 25.39 56.47 1.84
CA GLU A 191 25.51 57.34 0.66
C GLU A 191 24.45 58.47 0.67
N LEU A 192 23.19 58.14 0.97
CA LEU A 192 22.10 59.13 1.07
C LEU A 192 22.32 60.11 2.22
N ALA A 193 22.82 59.66 3.36
CA ALA A 193 23.12 60.55 4.49
C ALA A 193 24.24 61.53 4.14
N GLU A 194 25.28 61.07 3.45
CA GLU A 194 26.38 61.92 2.97
C GLU A 194 25.89 62.95 1.93
N ALA A 195 25.12 62.50 0.93
CA ALA A 195 24.55 63.38 -0.07
C ALA A 195 23.60 64.45 0.53
N ASN A 196 22.79 64.08 1.53
CA ASN A 196 21.95 65.02 2.25
C ASN A 196 22.78 66.06 3.04
N GLN A 197 23.87 65.64 3.68
CA GLN A 197 24.77 66.59 4.36
C GLN A 197 25.42 67.57 3.39
N ASP A 198 25.81 67.11 2.20
CA ASP A 198 26.43 67.97 1.18
C ASP A 198 25.42 68.96 0.58
N LEU A 199 24.19 68.52 0.34
CA LEU A 199 23.07 69.39 -0.05
C LEU A 199 22.79 70.45 1.03
N GLU A 200 22.82 70.08 2.30
CA GLU A 200 22.56 71.01 3.40
C GLU A 200 23.68 72.06 3.54
N LYS A 201 24.94 71.66 3.39
CA LYS A 201 26.08 72.59 3.28
C LYS A 201 25.91 73.54 2.08
N SER A 202 25.56 73.01 0.92
CA SER A 202 25.33 73.81 -0.28
C SER A 202 24.18 74.82 -0.09
N ASN A 203 23.06 74.39 0.51
CA ASN A 203 21.94 75.28 0.85
C ASN A 203 22.32 76.35 1.87
N GLN A 204 23.12 76.03 2.89
CA GLN A 204 23.62 77.02 3.85
C GLN A 204 24.51 78.07 3.16
N ILE A 205 25.41 77.65 2.27
CA ILE A 205 26.27 78.56 1.49
C ILE A 205 25.41 79.48 0.62
N ILE A 206 24.43 78.93 -0.09
CA ILE A 206 23.49 79.69 -0.92
C ILE A 206 22.74 80.71 -0.05
N SER A 207 22.16 80.29 1.08
CA SER A 207 21.47 81.19 2.00
C SER A 207 22.37 82.28 2.57
N GLN A 208 23.64 82.00 2.85
CA GLN A 208 24.61 83.01 3.30
C GLN A 208 24.93 84.01 2.19
N ILE A 209 25.10 83.55 0.95
CA ILE A 209 25.33 84.42 -0.21
C ILE A 209 24.11 85.31 -0.47
N PHE A 210 22.90 84.72 -0.53
CA PHE A 210 21.66 85.48 -0.71
C PHE A 210 21.39 86.44 0.44
N GLY A 211 21.60 86.02 1.69
CA GLY A 211 21.48 86.88 2.87
C GLY A 211 22.47 88.05 2.85
N ARG A 212 23.72 87.81 2.42
CA ARG A 212 24.73 88.86 2.21
C ARG A 212 24.38 89.76 1.03
N TYR A 213 23.77 89.24 -0.03
CA TYR A 213 23.30 90.04 -1.18
C TYR A 213 22.09 90.93 -0.83
N LEU A 214 21.16 90.42 -0.01
CA LEU A 214 20.02 91.18 0.53
C LEU A 214 20.46 92.27 1.53
N ILE A 215 21.54 92.03 2.29
CA ILE A 215 22.11 93.01 3.22
C ILE A 215 22.97 94.07 2.48
N PHE A 216 23.52 93.76 1.29
CA PHE A 216 24.43 94.65 0.55
C PHE A 216 23.90 95.24 -0.79
N GLY A 217 22.66 94.97 -1.22
CA GLY A 217 22.21 95.34 -2.55
C GLY A 217 20.99 96.28 -2.63
N ARG A 218 21.23 97.59 -2.83
CA ARG A 218 20.30 98.49 -3.53
C ARG A 218 20.19 98.02 -4.99
N TYR A 219 18.97 97.91 -5.51
CA TYR A 219 18.57 97.66 -6.92
C TYR A 219 18.98 96.33 -7.57
N LEU A 220 18.02 95.42 -7.70
CA LEU A 220 17.91 94.53 -8.87
C LEU A 220 16.81 95.10 -9.77
N SER A 221 17.17 95.55 -10.98
CA SER A 221 16.20 95.97 -11.99
C SER A 221 15.43 94.75 -12.53
N LYS A 222 14.20 94.99 -13.00
CA LYS A 222 13.26 93.97 -13.50
C LYS A 222 13.83 93.06 -14.60
N GLU A 223 14.92 93.43 -15.27
CA GLU A 223 15.53 92.66 -16.37
C GLU A 223 16.28 91.38 -15.97
N VAL A 224 16.73 91.25 -14.71
CA VAL A 224 17.45 90.05 -14.26
C VAL A 224 16.49 88.95 -13.79
N VAL A 225 15.33 89.33 -13.26
CA VAL A 225 14.32 88.36 -12.79
C VAL A 225 13.63 87.69 -13.97
N ASP A 226 13.33 88.43 -15.05
CA ASP A 226 12.69 87.86 -16.24
C ASP A 226 13.62 86.90 -17.01
N ASN A 227 14.94 87.15 -17.02
CA ASN A 227 15.93 86.26 -17.65
C ASN A 227 16.23 84.97 -16.86
N LEU A 228 15.83 84.87 -15.60
CA LEU A 228 15.93 83.64 -14.81
C LEU A 228 14.72 82.72 -14.98
N LEU A 229 13.62 83.21 -15.58
CA LEU A 229 12.42 82.43 -15.88
C LEU A 229 12.40 81.91 -17.34
N GLU A 230 13.24 82.44 -18.22
CA GLU A 230 13.39 81.98 -19.61
C GLU A 230 14.71 81.24 -19.84
N LYS A 231 14.83 80.00 -19.31
CA LYS A 231 15.63 78.97 -19.98
C LYS A 231 15.09 77.57 -19.67
N PRO A 232 14.88 76.73 -20.70
CA PRO A 232 14.08 75.53 -20.58
C PRO A 232 14.85 74.44 -19.83
N TRP A 233 14.13 73.71 -18.98
CA TRP A 233 14.59 72.45 -18.38
C TRP A 233 14.90 71.43 -19.49
N GLY A 234 16.12 71.48 -20.02
CA GLY A 234 16.73 70.45 -20.85
C GLY A 234 17.31 69.37 -19.96
N GLY A 235 16.46 68.41 -19.56
CA GLY A 235 16.83 67.24 -18.77
C GLY A 235 15.82 66.12 -18.98
N ASP A 236 16.10 65.30 -19.99
CA ASP A 236 15.48 64.03 -20.41
C ASP A 236 14.47 63.40 -19.43
N LYS A 237 13.17 63.63 -19.68
CA LYS A 237 12.08 62.84 -19.08
C LYS A 237 12.01 61.49 -19.81
N ARG A 238 12.61 60.44 -19.24
CA ARG A 238 12.24 59.07 -19.61
C ARG A 238 10.94 58.69 -18.90
N PRO A 239 9.87 58.31 -19.62
CA PRO A 239 8.66 57.81 -18.99
C PRO A 239 8.90 56.40 -18.44
N VAL A 240 8.82 56.24 -17.12
CA VAL A 240 8.64 54.93 -16.49
C VAL A 240 7.14 54.65 -16.49
N THR A 241 6.69 53.79 -17.39
CA THR A 241 5.36 53.18 -17.36
C THR A 241 5.31 52.21 -16.17
N LEU A 242 4.50 52.56 -15.18
CA LEU A 242 3.94 51.60 -14.23
C LEU A 242 2.88 50.79 -14.97
N ASP A 243 3.14 49.50 -15.16
CA ASP A 243 2.10 48.55 -15.53
C ASP A 243 1.58 47.91 -14.24
N ILE A 244 0.31 48.16 -13.96
CA ILE A 244 -0.46 47.50 -12.91
C ILE A 244 -1.44 46.59 -13.64
N SER A 245 -1.10 45.30 -13.73
CA SER A 245 -2.00 44.17 -13.94
C SER A 245 -1.29 42.88 -13.52
#